data_AF-A0A1V4HQR8-F1
#
_entry.id   AF-A0A1V4HQR8-F1
#
_cell.length_a   1.000
_cell.length_b   1.000
_cell.length_c   1.000
_cell.angle_alpha   90.00
_cell.angle_beta   90.00
_cell.angle_gamma   90.00
#
_symmetry.space_group_name_H-M   'P 1'
#
loop_
_entity.id
_entity.type
_entity.pdbx_description
1 polymer ?
#
loop_
_entity_poly.entity_id
_entity_poly.type
_entity_poly.pdbx_seq_one_letter_code
_entity_poly.pdbx_strand_id
1 'polypeptide(L)'
;MKVTSYLNWNPVLADPTGQRQAKPRTLGKTMVMDKGLGLFAFQDLLSTSSSHLDMIKIGFGTSPLYPQEVLKSKISLAKESGICIYPGGTFLEVALTQQAVDSFFDMIVALGFNGVEISNGTIDIDRTTRTELIARGLEEGLEVITEYGKKGWGSTIELEELIETVMIDTEIGATLVTIEARESGVGVGIFDHSGKCKDEELQQVLSAVNGQKLLWEAPLKSQQVHLISMLGPEIHLGNISPDELIALEALRRGLRSDTLSLGTRKD
;
A
#
# COMPACT_ATOMS: atom_id res chain seq x y z
N MET A 1 -39.86 -11.71 26.31
CA MET A 1 -39.30 -10.42 25.84
C MET A 1 -38.66 -10.71 24.49
N LYS A 2 -39.27 -10.31 23.36
CA LYS A 2 -38.65 -10.51 22.04
C LYS A 2 -37.46 -9.56 21.98
N VAL A 3 -36.25 -10.10 22.08
CA VAL A 3 -35.03 -9.35 21.79
C VAL A 3 -35.10 -9.01 20.30
N THR A 4 -35.50 -7.77 19.99
CA THR A 4 -35.54 -7.24 18.62
C THR A 4 -34.24 -6.54 18.25
N SER A 5 -33.17 -6.69 19.04
CA SER A 5 -31.88 -6.11 18.71
C SER A 5 -31.22 -6.93 17.60
N TYR A 6 -31.07 -6.32 16.43
CA TYR A 6 -30.08 -6.74 15.45
C TYR A 6 -28.73 -6.86 16.15
N LEU A 7 -28.00 -7.96 15.93
CA LEU A 7 -26.69 -8.24 16.53
C LEU A 7 -25.62 -7.30 15.96
N ASN A 8 -25.66 -6.03 16.37
CA ASN A 8 -24.73 -4.99 15.94
C ASN A 8 -24.03 -4.38 17.16
N TRP A 9 -22.74 -4.12 17.04
CA TRP A 9 -22.00 -3.31 18.01
C TRP A 9 -22.55 -1.89 18.05
N ASN A 10 -22.47 -1.23 19.21
CA ASN A 10 -22.74 0.20 19.31
C ASN A 10 -21.78 0.95 18.36
N PRO A 11 -22.25 1.85 17.48
CA PRO A 11 -21.40 2.52 16.49
C PRO A 11 -20.20 3.26 17.11
N VAL A 12 -20.36 3.84 18.30
CA VAL A 12 -19.27 4.53 19.02
C VAL A 12 -18.22 3.53 19.53
N LEU A 13 -18.63 2.33 19.89
CA LEU A 13 -17.71 1.26 20.29
C LEU A 13 -17.06 0.58 19.07
N ALA A 14 -17.71 0.61 17.91
CA ALA A 14 -17.19 0.05 16.67
C ALA A 14 -16.20 0.98 15.97
N ASP A 15 -16.36 2.29 16.11
CA ASP A 15 -15.42 3.31 15.62
C ASP A 15 -15.41 4.54 16.56
N PRO A 16 -14.62 4.52 17.64
CA PRO A 16 -14.48 5.63 18.57
C PRO A 16 -14.08 6.96 17.91
N THR A 17 -13.23 6.93 16.88
CA THR A 17 -12.79 8.16 16.18
C THR A 17 -13.92 8.74 15.32
N GLY A 18 -14.79 7.89 14.78
CA GLY A 18 -15.84 8.27 13.83
C GLY A 18 -15.31 8.79 12.49
N GLN A 19 -14.03 8.55 12.20
CA GLN A 19 -13.34 9.07 11.01
C GLN A 19 -13.19 8.00 9.92
N ARG A 20 -13.55 6.73 10.17
CA ARG A 20 -13.22 5.66 9.23
C ARG A 20 -14.16 5.64 8.02
N GLN A 21 -13.60 5.95 6.84
CA GLN A 21 -14.31 5.79 5.57
C GLN A 21 -14.64 4.31 5.25
N ALA A 22 -15.86 4.07 4.75
CA ALA A 22 -16.26 2.79 4.16
C ALA A 22 -15.67 2.62 2.75
N LYS A 23 -15.69 1.39 2.21
CA LYS A 23 -15.32 1.15 0.81
C LYS A 23 -16.40 1.67 -0.16
N PRO A 24 -16.03 2.14 -1.37
CA PRO A 24 -14.66 2.32 -1.87
C PRO A 24 -13.97 3.53 -1.23
N ARG A 25 -12.72 3.33 -0.78
CA ARG A 25 -11.98 4.35 -0.03
C ARG A 25 -11.18 5.26 -0.93
N THR A 26 -11.26 6.55 -0.62
CA THR A 26 -10.39 7.59 -1.16
C THR A 26 -9.26 7.95 -0.20
N LEU A 27 -9.47 7.79 1.11
CA LEU A 27 -8.47 7.99 2.17
C LEU A 27 -8.37 6.76 3.07
N GLY A 28 -7.26 6.65 3.81
CA GLY A 28 -7.05 5.57 4.78
C GLY A 28 -6.98 4.20 4.13
N LYS A 29 -6.37 4.12 2.94
CA LYS A 29 -6.19 2.86 2.23
C LYS A 29 -5.16 2.00 2.95
N THR A 30 -5.38 0.69 2.92
CA THR A 30 -4.44 -0.30 3.43
C THR A 30 -3.96 -1.19 2.29
N MET A 31 -2.63 -1.27 2.10
CA MET A 31 -1.99 -2.20 1.19
C MET A 31 -1.28 -3.31 1.97
N VAL A 32 -1.67 -4.56 1.70
CA VAL A 32 -1.03 -5.76 2.26
C VAL A 32 0.04 -6.27 1.30
N MET A 33 1.19 -6.65 1.87
CA MET A 33 2.26 -7.32 1.15
C MET A 33 2.07 -8.84 1.24
N ASP A 34 1.85 -9.50 0.11
CA ASP A 34 1.75 -10.95 0.01
C ASP A 34 3.04 -11.54 -0.61
N LYS A 35 3.77 -12.31 0.19
CA LYS A 35 5.07 -12.90 -0.18
C LYS A 35 5.01 -14.41 -0.41
N GLY A 36 3.82 -15.00 -0.48
CA GLY A 36 3.68 -16.45 -0.61
C GLY A 36 2.49 -17.05 0.11
N LEU A 37 1.43 -16.28 0.40
CA LEU A 37 0.23 -16.87 1.01
C LEU A 37 -0.35 -17.95 0.10
N GLY A 38 -0.59 -19.12 0.69
CA GLY A 38 -1.35 -20.19 0.05
C GLY A 38 -2.80 -19.75 -0.21
N LEU A 39 -3.44 -20.40 -1.18
CA LEU A 39 -4.78 -20.01 -1.62
C LEU A 39 -5.82 -19.98 -0.49
N PHE A 40 -5.81 -20.98 0.40
CA PHE A 40 -6.77 -21.05 1.51
C PHE A 40 -6.51 -19.96 2.57
N ALA A 41 -5.25 -19.70 2.91
CA ALA A 41 -4.91 -18.60 3.81
C ALA A 41 -5.30 -17.23 3.21
N PHE A 42 -5.17 -17.08 1.90
CA PHE A 42 -5.64 -15.90 1.19
C PHE A 42 -7.17 -15.75 1.23
N GLN A 43 -7.92 -16.85 1.07
CA GLN A 43 -9.37 -16.86 1.23
C GLN A 43 -9.77 -16.48 2.66
N ASP A 44 -9.11 -17.04 3.67
CA ASP A 44 -9.36 -16.74 5.09
C ASP A 44 -9.08 -15.28 5.43
N LEU A 45 -8.01 -14.71 4.87
CA LEU A 45 -7.70 -13.27 4.98
C LEU A 45 -8.88 -12.44 4.46
N LEU A 46 -9.34 -12.73 3.24
CA LEU A 46 -10.42 -11.98 2.60
C LEU A 46 -11.75 -12.15 3.34
N SER A 47 -12.10 -13.36 3.76
CA SER A 47 -13.35 -13.60 4.50
C SER A 47 -13.41 -12.85 5.83
N THR A 48 -12.25 -12.67 6.47
CA THR A 48 -12.15 -12.04 7.79
C THR A 48 -12.06 -10.53 7.71
N SER A 49 -11.36 -10.00 6.70
CA SER A 49 -10.83 -8.64 6.77
C SER A 49 -10.87 -7.84 5.47
N SER A 50 -11.50 -8.37 4.40
CA SER A 50 -11.61 -7.67 3.11
C SER A 50 -12.26 -6.29 3.22
N SER A 51 -13.12 -6.02 4.21
CA SER A 51 -13.68 -4.70 4.48
C SER A 51 -12.61 -3.65 4.79
N HIS A 52 -11.43 -4.05 5.29
CA HIS A 52 -10.35 -3.17 5.75
C HIS A 52 -9.11 -3.18 4.84
N LEU A 53 -9.13 -4.02 3.79
CA LEU A 53 -8.06 -4.19 2.82
C LEU A 53 -8.38 -3.49 1.51
N ASP A 54 -7.54 -2.59 1.01
CA ASP A 54 -7.82 -1.86 -0.24
C ASP A 54 -6.92 -2.33 -1.38
N MET A 55 -5.69 -2.76 -1.08
CA MET A 55 -4.72 -3.16 -2.08
C MET A 55 -3.87 -4.37 -1.64
N ILE A 56 -3.42 -5.19 -2.58
CA ILE A 56 -2.53 -6.33 -2.34
C ILE A 56 -1.36 -6.25 -3.32
N LYS A 57 -0.14 -6.12 -2.79
CA LYS A 57 1.10 -6.23 -3.55
C LYS A 57 1.59 -7.68 -3.51
N ILE A 58 1.65 -8.36 -4.66
CA ILE A 58 2.37 -9.64 -4.79
C ILE A 58 3.86 -9.32 -4.79
N GLY A 59 4.52 -9.60 -3.67
CA GLY A 59 5.78 -8.97 -3.31
C GLY A 59 6.90 -9.14 -4.33
N PHE A 60 7.64 -8.04 -4.55
CA PHE A 60 8.90 -8.01 -5.31
C PHE A 60 8.80 -8.73 -6.66
N GLY A 61 9.56 -9.80 -6.87
CA GLY A 61 9.57 -10.62 -8.09
C GLY A 61 8.89 -11.99 -7.93
N THR A 62 7.94 -12.14 -7.00
CA THR A 62 7.41 -13.48 -6.66
C THR A 62 6.32 -13.99 -7.59
N SER A 63 5.63 -13.13 -8.34
CA SER A 63 4.54 -13.52 -9.27
C SER A 63 4.86 -14.75 -10.13
N PRO A 64 6.01 -14.85 -10.83
CA PRO A 64 6.32 -16.02 -11.67
C PRO A 64 6.63 -17.31 -10.88
N LEU A 65 6.79 -17.24 -9.56
CA LEU A 65 7.10 -18.39 -8.71
C LEU A 65 5.85 -19.15 -8.22
N TYR A 66 4.67 -18.54 -8.37
CA TYR A 66 3.41 -19.20 -8.03
C TYR A 66 3.00 -20.21 -9.11
N PRO A 67 2.38 -21.34 -8.73
CA PRO A 67 1.57 -22.10 -9.68
C PRO A 67 0.52 -21.17 -10.31
N GLN A 68 0.45 -21.15 -11.64
CA GLN A 68 -0.38 -20.17 -12.37
C GLN A 68 -1.84 -20.17 -11.91
N GLU A 69 -2.43 -21.34 -11.69
CA GLU A 69 -3.83 -21.47 -11.24
C GLU A 69 -4.05 -20.91 -9.83
N VAL A 70 -3.06 -21.01 -8.95
CA VAL A 70 -3.11 -20.40 -7.61
C VAL A 70 -3.08 -18.88 -7.73
N LEU A 71 -2.19 -18.33 -8.55
CA LEU A 71 -2.08 -16.89 -8.75
C LEU A 71 -3.36 -16.32 -9.38
N LYS A 72 -3.88 -16.93 -10.45
CA LYS A 72 -5.16 -16.54 -11.07
C LYS A 72 -6.32 -16.56 -10.07
N SER A 73 -6.39 -17.59 -9.23
CA SER A 73 -7.42 -17.70 -8.20
C SER A 73 -7.34 -16.56 -7.17
N LYS A 74 -6.12 -16.23 -6.70
CA LYS A 74 -5.90 -15.09 -5.78
C LYS A 74 -6.33 -13.77 -6.41
N ILE A 75 -5.98 -13.56 -7.68
CA ILE A 75 -6.36 -12.36 -8.44
C ILE A 75 -7.89 -12.24 -8.56
N SER A 76 -8.59 -13.31 -8.94
CA SER A 76 -10.06 -13.31 -9.04
C SER A 76 -10.71 -12.95 -7.71
N LEU A 77 -10.30 -13.61 -6.63
CA LEU A 77 -10.86 -13.40 -5.29
C LEU A 77 -10.65 -11.97 -4.78
N ALA A 78 -9.47 -11.38 -5.02
CA ALA A 78 -9.19 -10.00 -4.66
C ALA A 78 -10.10 -9.04 -5.42
N LYS A 79 -10.24 -9.23 -6.74
CA LYS A 79 -11.09 -8.39 -7.60
C LYS A 79 -12.56 -8.48 -7.24
N GLU A 80 -13.07 -9.68 -6.99
CA GLU A 80 -14.44 -9.90 -6.52
C GLU A 80 -14.72 -9.20 -5.18
N SER A 81 -13.68 -9.01 -4.36
CA SER A 81 -13.73 -8.26 -3.09
C SER A 81 -13.49 -6.75 -3.24
N GLY A 82 -13.39 -6.24 -4.48
CA GLY A 82 -13.11 -4.84 -4.78
C GLY A 82 -11.73 -4.37 -4.29
N ILE A 83 -10.72 -5.23 -4.40
CA ILE A 83 -9.34 -4.97 -3.97
C ILE A 83 -8.45 -4.81 -5.21
N CYS A 84 -7.59 -3.80 -5.21
CA CYS A 84 -6.55 -3.64 -6.23
C CYS A 84 -5.42 -4.64 -5.95
N ILE A 85 -5.15 -5.56 -6.86
CA ILE A 85 -4.06 -6.53 -6.75
C ILE A 85 -3.08 -6.32 -7.90
N TYR A 86 -1.80 -6.27 -7.57
CA TYR A 86 -0.75 -5.94 -8.52
C TYR A 86 0.59 -6.62 -8.19
N PRO A 87 1.45 -6.90 -9.17
CA PRO A 87 2.82 -7.38 -8.94
C PRO A 87 3.71 -6.26 -8.39
N GLY A 88 4.68 -6.60 -7.54
CA GLY A 88 5.66 -5.63 -7.06
C GLY A 88 6.52 -5.06 -8.19
N GLY A 89 6.89 -3.78 -8.06
CA GLY A 89 7.58 -3.02 -9.10
C GLY A 89 8.97 -3.57 -9.42
N THR A 90 9.61 -4.26 -8.45
CA THR A 90 10.85 -5.00 -8.68
C THR A 90 10.71 -6.01 -9.83
N PHE A 91 9.54 -6.61 -10.04
CA PHE A 91 9.34 -7.53 -11.16
C PHE A 91 9.34 -6.81 -12.51
N LEU A 92 8.77 -5.60 -12.58
CA LEU A 92 8.85 -4.76 -13.78
C LEU A 92 10.29 -4.29 -14.02
N GLU A 93 11.06 -3.96 -12.96
CA GLU A 93 12.49 -3.65 -13.07
C GLU A 93 13.30 -4.84 -13.64
N VAL A 94 12.95 -6.08 -13.28
CA VAL A 94 13.52 -7.29 -13.91
C VAL A 94 13.15 -7.35 -15.39
N ALA A 95 11.89 -7.10 -15.75
CA ALA A 95 11.45 -7.11 -17.15
C ALA A 95 12.18 -6.05 -17.99
N LEU A 96 12.41 -4.85 -17.46
CA LEU A 96 13.22 -3.81 -18.10
C LEU A 96 14.65 -4.28 -18.35
N THR A 97 15.30 -4.82 -17.32
CA THR A 97 16.68 -5.32 -17.41
C THR A 97 16.82 -6.45 -18.44
N GLN A 98 15.78 -7.26 -18.60
CA GLN A 98 15.75 -8.38 -19.54
C GLN A 98 15.13 -8.03 -20.91
N GLN A 99 14.78 -6.76 -21.16
CA GLN A 99 14.11 -6.32 -22.40
C GLN A 99 12.80 -7.10 -22.69
N ALA A 100 12.04 -7.40 -21.65
CA ALA A 100 10.83 -8.24 -21.68
C ALA A 100 9.58 -7.50 -21.15
N VAL A 101 9.56 -6.16 -21.26
CA VAL A 101 8.46 -5.30 -20.77
C VAL A 101 7.12 -5.67 -21.43
N ASP A 102 7.11 -5.88 -22.74
CA ASP A 102 5.88 -6.26 -23.46
C ASP A 102 5.32 -7.58 -22.93
N SER A 103 6.18 -8.60 -22.80
CA SER A 103 5.78 -9.89 -22.23
C SER A 103 5.31 -9.79 -20.79
N PHE A 104 5.85 -8.87 -20.00
CA PHE A 104 5.37 -8.60 -18.64
C PHE A 104 3.94 -8.05 -18.67
N PHE A 105 3.67 -7.01 -19.47
CA PHE A 105 2.32 -6.42 -19.57
C PHE A 105 1.30 -7.41 -20.11
N ASP A 106 1.63 -8.14 -21.18
CA ASP A 106 0.78 -9.18 -21.76
C ASP A 106 0.38 -10.21 -20.69
N MET A 107 1.35 -10.66 -19.88
CA MET A 107 1.10 -11.67 -18.87
C MET A 107 0.27 -11.15 -17.69
N ILE A 108 0.53 -9.94 -17.17
CA ILE A 108 -0.24 -9.43 -16.03
C ILE A 108 -1.70 -9.17 -16.42
N VAL A 109 -1.94 -8.69 -17.64
CA VAL A 109 -3.28 -8.51 -18.21
C VAL A 109 -3.96 -9.86 -18.42
N ALA A 110 -3.26 -10.85 -19.01
CA ALA A 110 -3.81 -12.19 -19.22
C ALA A 110 -4.12 -12.96 -17.93
N LEU A 111 -3.34 -12.73 -16.86
CA LEU A 111 -3.62 -13.24 -15.51
C LEU A 111 -4.80 -12.52 -14.84
N GLY A 112 -5.13 -11.33 -15.32
CA GLY A 112 -6.27 -10.54 -14.88
C GLY A 112 -5.97 -9.61 -13.72
N PHE A 113 -4.70 -9.26 -13.44
CA PHE A 113 -4.38 -8.20 -12.47
C PHE A 113 -5.14 -6.91 -12.82
N ASN A 114 -5.50 -6.12 -11.81
CA ASN A 114 -6.20 -4.84 -11.98
C ASN A 114 -5.36 -3.64 -11.53
N GLY A 115 -4.08 -3.85 -11.21
CA GLY A 115 -3.13 -2.78 -10.99
C GLY A 115 -1.70 -3.18 -11.38
N VAL A 116 -0.81 -2.19 -11.37
CA VAL A 116 0.64 -2.36 -11.62
C VAL A 116 1.43 -1.36 -10.77
N GLU A 117 2.59 -1.80 -10.27
CA GLU A 117 3.54 -0.91 -9.59
C GLU A 117 4.71 -0.55 -10.51
N ILE A 118 5.05 0.75 -10.56
CA ILE A 118 6.20 1.27 -11.31
C ILE A 118 7.20 1.87 -10.34
N SER A 119 8.36 1.24 -10.24
CA SER A 119 9.45 1.60 -9.32
C SER A 119 10.77 1.69 -10.07
N ASN A 120 11.73 2.43 -9.50
CA ASN A 120 13.12 2.56 -9.96
C ASN A 120 14.09 2.43 -8.77
N GLY A 121 13.74 1.53 -7.84
CA GLY A 121 14.43 1.38 -6.56
C GLY A 121 15.66 0.49 -6.62
N THR A 122 15.76 -0.39 -7.61
CA THR A 122 16.88 -1.32 -7.83
C THR A 122 17.72 -0.92 -9.03
N ILE A 123 17.08 -0.47 -10.11
CA ILE A 123 17.73 0.04 -11.32
C ILE A 123 17.40 1.52 -11.53
N ASP A 124 18.30 2.23 -12.20
CA ASP A 124 18.00 3.58 -12.66
C ASP A 124 17.13 3.52 -13.92
N ILE A 125 16.01 4.22 -13.88
CA ILE A 125 15.08 4.38 -15.00
C ILE A 125 14.98 5.87 -15.26
N ASP A 126 15.21 6.30 -16.50
CA ASP A 126 15.07 7.69 -16.87
C ASP A 126 13.60 8.13 -16.89
N ARG A 127 13.38 9.45 -16.83
CA ARG A 127 12.04 10.03 -16.75
C ARG A 127 11.15 9.70 -17.94
N THR A 128 11.71 9.57 -19.14
CA THR A 128 10.95 9.23 -20.34
C THR A 128 10.42 7.81 -20.22
N THR A 129 11.30 6.84 -19.95
CA THR A 129 10.92 5.44 -19.76
C THR A 129 9.89 5.28 -18.64
N ARG A 130 10.06 5.96 -17.49
CA ARG A 130 9.06 5.92 -16.40
C ARG A 130 7.69 6.44 -16.84
N THR A 131 7.66 7.56 -17.55
CA THR A 131 6.43 8.17 -18.08
C THR A 131 5.73 7.21 -19.05
N GLU A 132 6.48 6.58 -19.96
CA GLU A 132 5.96 5.60 -20.91
C GLU A 132 5.36 4.38 -20.21
N LEU A 133 6.01 3.87 -19.15
CA LEU A 133 5.49 2.76 -18.36
C LEU A 133 4.18 3.11 -17.63
N ILE A 134 4.07 4.33 -17.09
CA ILE A 134 2.85 4.81 -16.42
C ILE A 134 1.72 4.89 -17.45
N ALA A 135 1.97 5.52 -18.60
CA ALA A 135 1.00 5.60 -19.68
C ALA A 135 0.57 4.20 -20.16
N ARG A 136 1.53 3.28 -20.33
CA ARG A 136 1.26 1.90 -20.73
C ARG A 136 0.34 1.17 -19.75
N GLY A 137 0.57 1.31 -18.44
CA GLY A 137 -0.30 0.73 -17.42
C GLY A 137 -1.72 1.28 -17.49
N LEU A 138 -1.87 2.58 -17.69
CA LEU A 138 -3.17 3.24 -17.84
C LEU A 138 -3.91 2.80 -19.12
N GLU A 139 -3.20 2.65 -20.25
CA GLU A 139 -3.76 2.18 -21.52
C GLU A 139 -4.30 0.74 -21.43
N GLU A 140 -3.65 -0.11 -20.65
CA GLU A 140 -4.12 -1.48 -20.35
C GLU A 140 -5.27 -1.51 -19.32
N GLY A 141 -5.74 -0.35 -18.85
CA GLY A 141 -6.85 -0.22 -17.91
C GLY A 141 -6.50 -0.62 -16.47
N LEU A 142 -5.22 -0.60 -16.11
CA LEU A 142 -4.74 -0.94 -14.77
C LEU A 142 -4.74 0.29 -13.86
N GLU A 143 -5.01 0.09 -12.57
CA GLU A 143 -4.68 1.09 -11.55
C GLU A 143 -3.15 1.17 -11.41
N VAL A 144 -2.57 2.32 -11.71
CA VAL A 144 -1.12 2.53 -11.61
C VAL A 144 -0.75 3.09 -10.25
N ILE A 145 0.14 2.38 -9.56
CA ILE A 145 0.81 2.83 -8.34
C ILE A 145 2.26 3.05 -8.71
N THR A 146 2.85 4.15 -8.27
CA THR A 146 4.29 4.32 -8.40
C THR A 146 4.97 4.23 -7.05
N GLU A 147 6.28 4.01 -7.05
CA GLU A 147 7.10 3.95 -5.85
C GLU A 147 8.28 4.92 -6.01
N TYR A 148 8.59 5.62 -4.93
CA TYR A 148 9.77 6.46 -4.77
C TYR A 148 10.62 5.92 -3.62
N GLY A 149 11.91 5.75 -3.90
CA GLY A 149 12.92 5.33 -2.93
C GLY A 149 13.96 4.42 -3.57
N LYS A 150 15.22 4.54 -3.10
CA LYS A 150 16.29 3.62 -3.48
C LYS A 150 16.37 2.49 -2.45
N LYS A 151 16.55 1.25 -2.90
CA LYS A 151 16.59 0.03 -2.06
C LYS A 151 17.92 -0.20 -1.32
N GLY A 152 18.88 0.71 -1.50
CA GLY A 152 20.17 0.71 -0.81
C GLY A 152 20.03 1.01 0.68
N TRP A 153 20.82 0.33 1.51
CA TRP A 153 20.86 0.61 2.95
C TRP A 153 21.41 2.02 3.21
N GLY A 154 20.72 2.80 4.05
CA GLY A 154 21.08 4.18 4.34
C GLY A 154 20.63 5.19 3.28
N SER A 155 19.76 4.81 2.34
CA SER A 155 19.17 5.77 1.41
C SER A 155 18.33 6.82 2.15
N THR A 156 18.52 8.08 1.76
CA THR A 156 17.77 9.24 2.22
C THR A 156 16.74 9.67 1.18
N ILE A 157 15.76 10.47 1.60
CA ILE A 157 14.82 11.09 0.68
C ILE A 157 15.46 12.34 0.10
N GLU A 158 15.60 12.37 -1.22
CA GLU A 158 15.98 13.57 -1.95
C GLU A 158 14.71 14.35 -2.26
N LEU A 159 14.43 15.38 -1.45
CA LEU A 159 13.12 16.06 -1.42
C LEU A 159 12.71 16.61 -2.80
N GLU A 160 13.64 17.19 -3.55
CA GLU A 160 13.37 17.75 -4.89
C GLU A 160 12.95 16.65 -5.88
N GLU A 161 13.64 15.51 -5.88
CA GLU A 161 13.33 14.36 -6.74
C GLU A 161 11.99 13.73 -6.36
N LEU A 162 11.69 13.66 -5.06
CA LEU A 162 10.39 13.19 -4.58
C LEU A 162 9.25 14.11 -5.03
N ILE A 163 9.41 15.43 -4.87
CA ILE A 163 8.39 16.40 -5.29
C ILE A 163 8.13 16.25 -6.79
N GLU A 164 9.20 16.23 -7.60
CA GLU A 164 9.11 16.04 -9.04
C GLU A 164 8.39 14.73 -9.39
N THR A 165 8.78 13.63 -8.74
CA THR A 165 8.16 12.31 -8.95
C THR A 165 6.68 12.32 -8.60
N VAL A 166 6.30 12.87 -7.44
CA VAL A 166 4.89 12.92 -7.02
C VAL A 166 4.07 13.79 -7.97
N MET A 167 4.56 14.96 -8.36
CA MET A 167 3.84 15.84 -9.27
C MET A 167 3.65 15.19 -10.65
N ILE A 168 4.74 14.74 -11.28
CA ILE A 168 4.69 14.21 -12.65
C ILE A 168 3.90 12.90 -12.70
N ASP A 169 4.19 11.95 -11.80
CA ASP A 169 3.52 10.64 -11.83
C ASP A 169 2.00 10.79 -11.63
N THR A 170 1.58 11.67 -10.70
CA THR A 170 0.15 11.91 -10.45
C THR A 170 -0.54 12.73 -11.53
N GLU A 171 0.18 13.63 -12.22
CA GLU A 171 -0.34 14.37 -13.38
C GLU A 171 -0.63 13.44 -14.56
N ILE A 172 0.23 12.44 -14.80
CA ILE A 172 0.02 11.42 -15.85
C ILE A 172 -1.19 10.53 -15.50
N GLY A 173 -1.38 10.22 -14.22
CA GLY A 173 -2.54 9.47 -13.75
C GLY A 173 -2.24 8.39 -12.71
N ALA A 174 -1.03 8.34 -12.14
CA ALA A 174 -0.75 7.45 -11.01
C ALA A 174 -1.69 7.75 -9.84
N THR A 175 -2.27 6.69 -9.27
CA THR A 175 -3.28 6.82 -8.23
C THR A 175 -2.66 7.23 -6.90
N LEU A 176 -1.53 6.60 -6.55
CA LEU A 176 -0.73 6.85 -5.36
C LEU A 176 0.75 6.74 -5.69
N VAL A 177 1.56 7.47 -4.93
CA VAL A 177 3.02 7.34 -4.91
C VAL A 177 3.43 6.76 -3.56
N THR A 178 4.04 5.59 -3.59
CA THR A 178 4.52 4.86 -2.42
C THR A 178 5.84 5.44 -1.97
N ILE A 179 5.96 5.77 -0.68
CA ILE A 179 7.23 6.10 -0.03
C ILE A 179 7.82 4.79 0.50
N GLU A 180 8.89 4.30 -0.13
CA GLU A 180 9.45 2.99 0.17
C GLU A 180 10.11 2.95 1.56
N ALA A 181 9.82 1.87 2.28
CA ALA A 181 10.46 1.48 3.54
C ALA A 181 10.95 0.03 3.53
N ARG A 182 10.85 -0.66 2.38
CA ARG A 182 11.09 -2.09 2.22
C ARG A 182 10.22 -2.91 3.17
N GLU A 183 10.44 -4.22 3.18
CA GLU A 183 9.81 -5.11 4.14
C GLU A 183 10.34 -4.91 5.58
N SER A 184 11.62 -4.54 5.73
CA SER A 184 12.23 -4.40 7.05
C SER A 184 11.74 -3.18 7.80
N GLY A 185 11.44 -2.07 7.10
CA GLY A 185 11.18 -0.79 7.72
C GLY A 185 12.40 -0.18 8.43
N VAL A 186 13.62 -0.65 8.17
CA VAL A 186 14.81 -0.25 8.93
C VAL A 186 15.91 0.26 7.99
N GLY A 187 16.39 1.48 8.25
CA GLY A 187 17.53 2.10 7.57
C GLY A 187 17.26 2.49 6.12
N VAL A 188 16.04 2.94 5.81
CA VAL A 188 15.58 3.26 4.46
C VAL A 188 14.45 4.29 4.51
N GLY A 189 14.42 5.18 3.52
CA GLY A 189 13.32 6.14 3.34
C GLY A 189 13.16 7.03 4.57
N ILE A 190 11.94 7.11 5.12
CA ILE A 190 11.63 7.88 6.34
C ILE A 190 12.04 7.20 7.66
N PHE A 191 12.70 6.03 7.63
CA PHE A 191 13.09 5.31 8.85
C PHE A 191 14.59 5.21 9.02
N ASP A 192 15.06 5.43 10.25
CA ASP A 192 16.46 5.31 10.62
C ASP A 192 16.91 3.84 10.80
N HIS A 193 18.18 3.64 11.14
CA HIS A 193 18.79 2.33 11.38
C HIS A 193 18.16 1.51 12.53
N SER A 194 17.30 2.12 13.34
CA SER A 194 16.52 1.47 14.39
C SER A 194 15.04 1.25 14.01
N GLY A 195 14.63 1.68 12.82
CA GLY A 195 13.25 1.64 12.34
C GLY A 195 12.38 2.78 12.89
N LYS A 196 12.98 3.77 13.56
CA LYS A 196 12.28 4.95 14.07
C LYS A 196 12.09 5.96 12.94
N CYS A 197 10.95 6.63 12.94
CA CYS A 197 10.66 7.65 11.93
C CYS A 197 11.58 8.87 12.10
N LYS A 198 12.05 9.39 10.96
CA LYS A 198 12.81 10.63 10.84
C LYS A 198 11.81 11.78 10.70
N ASP A 199 11.29 12.26 11.83
CA ASP A 199 10.18 13.22 11.88
C ASP A 199 10.44 14.49 11.08
N GLU A 200 11.67 14.99 11.06
CA GLU A 200 12.05 16.18 10.29
C GLU A 200 11.90 15.94 8.77
N GLU A 201 12.40 14.82 8.25
CA GLU A 201 12.24 14.44 6.85
C GLU A 201 10.76 14.23 6.50
N LEU A 202 10.01 13.56 7.38
CA LEU A 202 8.57 13.36 7.20
C LEU A 202 7.82 14.69 7.06
N GLN A 203 8.10 15.66 7.94
CA GLN A 203 7.49 16.99 7.89
C GLN A 203 7.90 17.76 6.63
N GLN A 204 9.16 17.65 6.19
CA GLN A 204 9.61 18.26 4.94
C GLN A 204 8.82 17.73 3.75
N VAL A 205 8.64 16.40 3.64
CA VAL A 205 7.81 15.80 2.57
C VAL A 205 6.38 16.34 2.62
N LEU A 206 5.74 16.31 3.79
CA LEU A 206 4.35 16.75 3.95
C LEU A 206 4.14 18.25 3.71
N SER A 207 5.19 19.06 3.88
CA SER A 207 5.15 20.49 3.56
C SER A 207 5.21 20.76 2.06
N ALA A 208 5.68 19.80 1.26
CA ALA A 208 5.98 19.98 -0.15
C ALA A 208 5.02 19.25 -1.09
N VAL A 209 4.42 18.14 -0.67
CA VAL A 209 3.50 17.34 -1.50
C VAL A 209 2.19 17.04 -0.78
N ASN A 210 1.13 16.80 -1.56
CA ASN A 210 -0.17 16.41 -1.00
C ASN A 210 -0.08 15.00 -0.39
N GLY A 211 -0.11 14.90 0.94
CA GLY A 211 -0.06 13.63 1.67
C GLY A 211 -1.17 12.64 1.32
N GLN A 212 -2.30 13.09 0.77
CA GLN A 212 -3.38 12.19 0.30
C GLN A 212 -3.01 11.42 -0.97
N LYS A 213 -1.94 11.81 -1.67
CA LYS A 213 -1.38 11.09 -2.82
C LYS A 213 -0.27 10.12 -2.42
N LEU A 214 0.12 10.10 -1.14
CA LEU A 214 1.21 9.27 -0.65
C LEU A 214 0.70 8.01 0.04
N LEU A 215 1.35 6.88 -0.26
CA LEU A 215 1.21 5.63 0.47
C LEU A 215 2.48 5.34 1.24
N TRP A 216 2.40 5.31 2.57
CA TRP A 216 3.58 5.13 3.42
C TRP A 216 3.76 3.66 3.74
N GLU A 217 4.86 3.04 3.30
CA GLU A 217 5.19 1.70 3.76
C GLU A 217 5.52 1.73 5.26
N ALA A 218 4.85 0.91 6.06
CA ALA A 218 5.00 0.85 7.51
C ALA A 218 4.82 -0.59 8.02
N PRO A 219 5.76 -1.49 7.70
CA PRO A 219 5.63 -2.91 8.03
C PRO A 219 5.59 -3.19 9.54
N LEU A 220 6.18 -2.33 10.37
CA LEU A 220 6.23 -2.54 11.82
C LEU A 220 5.11 -1.81 12.55
N LYS A 221 4.54 -2.44 13.58
CA LYS A 221 3.52 -1.82 14.45
C LYS A 221 3.95 -0.44 14.98
N SER A 222 5.19 -0.31 15.44
CA SER A 222 5.70 0.97 15.97
C SER A 222 5.63 2.10 14.94
N GLN A 223 5.86 1.79 13.67
CA GLN A 223 5.79 2.74 12.56
C GLN A 223 4.33 3.12 12.28
N GLN A 224 3.44 2.12 12.24
CA GLN A 224 2.00 2.34 12.06
C GLN A 224 1.43 3.25 13.15
N VAL A 225 1.75 2.97 14.42
CA VAL A 225 1.35 3.80 15.57
C VAL A 225 1.87 5.23 15.42
N HIS A 226 3.15 5.37 15.11
CA HIS A 226 3.79 6.67 15.01
C HIS A 226 3.20 7.53 13.90
N LEU A 227 3.07 6.97 12.68
CA LEU A 227 2.49 7.66 11.54
C LEU A 227 1.01 8.00 11.76
N ILE A 228 0.21 7.08 12.32
CA ILE A 228 -1.20 7.36 12.64
C ILE A 228 -1.32 8.48 13.68
N SER A 229 -0.44 8.50 14.69
CA SER A 229 -0.46 9.53 15.72
C SER A 229 -0.06 10.91 15.19
N MET A 230 0.92 10.94 14.28
CA MET A 230 1.44 12.19 13.70
C MET A 230 0.51 12.75 12.60
N LEU A 231 -0.04 11.88 11.76
CA LEU A 231 -0.68 12.27 10.50
C LEU A 231 -2.19 12.01 10.47
N GLY A 232 -2.71 11.32 11.49
CA GLY A 232 -4.10 10.94 11.62
C GLY A 232 -4.40 9.54 11.06
N PRO A 233 -5.57 8.97 11.40
CA PRO A 233 -5.94 7.60 11.04
C PRO A 233 -6.35 7.43 9.57
N GLU A 234 -6.43 8.51 8.80
CA GLU A 234 -6.85 8.53 7.40
C GLU A 234 -5.67 8.47 6.40
N ILE A 235 -4.42 8.31 6.86
CA ILE A 235 -3.28 8.11 5.95
C ILE A 235 -3.29 6.74 5.26
N HIS A 236 -2.76 6.67 4.04
CA HIS A 236 -2.55 5.42 3.34
C HIS A 236 -1.33 4.69 3.90
N LEU A 237 -1.46 3.41 4.23
CA LEU A 237 -0.37 2.59 4.76
C LEU A 237 -0.18 1.34 3.91
N GLY A 238 1.08 1.01 3.65
CA GLY A 238 1.52 -0.14 2.86
C GLY A 238 2.47 -1.06 3.60
N ASN A 239 2.80 -2.17 2.94
CA ASN A 239 3.60 -3.27 3.50
C ASN A 239 3.04 -3.84 4.79
N ILE A 240 1.71 -3.79 4.95
CA ILE A 240 1.05 -4.38 6.11
C ILE A 240 1.09 -5.89 5.96
N SER A 241 1.53 -6.58 7.02
CA SER A 241 1.52 -8.03 7.05
C SER A 241 0.07 -8.54 7.04
N PRO A 242 -0.23 -9.65 6.33
CA PRO A 242 -1.59 -10.20 6.28
C PRO A 242 -2.24 -10.43 7.65
N ASP A 243 -1.46 -10.82 8.66
CA ASP A 243 -1.90 -11.08 10.03
C ASP A 243 -2.09 -9.82 10.89
N GLU A 244 -1.60 -8.66 10.45
CA GLU A 244 -1.71 -7.39 11.18
C GLU A 244 -2.89 -6.52 10.70
N LEU A 245 -3.66 -6.96 9.70
CA LEU A 245 -4.69 -6.13 9.06
C LEU A 245 -5.80 -5.66 10.04
N ILE A 246 -6.32 -6.56 10.87
CA ILE A 246 -7.31 -6.19 11.91
C ILE A 246 -6.65 -5.36 13.02
N ALA A 247 -5.40 -5.66 13.37
CA ALA A 247 -4.66 -4.91 14.38
C ALA A 247 -4.40 -3.46 13.94
N LEU A 248 -4.13 -3.24 12.65
CA LEU A 248 -4.03 -1.91 12.06
C LEU A 248 -5.38 -1.18 12.06
N GLU A 249 -6.47 -1.86 11.69
CA GLU A 249 -7.79 -1.23 11.75
C GLU A 249 -8.15 -0.81 13.19
N ALA A 250 -7.78 -1.62 14.19
CA ALA A 250 -7.95 -1.25 15.60
C ALA A 250 -7.12 -0.01 15.98
N LEU A 251 -5.91 0.14 15.44
CA LEU A 251 -5.11 1.36 15.61
C LEU A 251 -5.82 2.58 15.01
N ARG A 252 -6.32 2.48 13.77
CA ARG A 252 -7.02 3.58 13.08
C ARG A 252 -8.28 4.05 13.81
N ARG A 253 -8.97 3.14 14.51
CA ARG A 253 -10.22 3.44 15.22
C ARG A 253 -10.03 3.78 16.71
N GLY A 254 -8.80 3.84 17.21
CA GLY A 254 -8.56 4.06 18.64
C GLY A 254 -9.08 2.91 19.53
N LEU A 255 -9.13 1.70 18.98
CA LEU A 255 -9.55 0.47 19.68
C LEU A 255 -8.36 -0.31 20.28
N ARG A 256 -7.16 0.24 20.14
CA ARG A 256 -5.92 -0.32 20.70
C ARG A 256 -5.29 0.70 21.64
N SER A 257 -4.66 0.24 22.71
CA SER A 257 -4.10 1.13 23.75
C SER A 257 -3.16 2.20 23.18
N ASP A 258 -2.39 1.87 22.15
CA ASP A 258 -1.43 2.78 21.52
C ASP A 258 -2.11 4.04 20.94
N THR A 259 -3.38 3.96 20.52
CA THR A 259 -4.12 5.05 19.86
C THR A 259 -5.48 5.37 20.51
N LEU A 260 -5.72 4.89 21.74
CA LEU A 260 -6.98 5.08 22.46
C LEU A 260 -7.40 6.56 22.56
N SER A 261 -6.43 7.47 22.71
CA SER A 261 -6.65 8.92 22.78
C SER A 261 -7.22 9.52 21.49
N LEU A 262 -7.09 8.87 20.34
CA LEU A 262 -7.75 9.30 19.10
C LEU A 262 -9.27 9.11 19.17
N GLY A 263 -9.72 8.12 19.95
CA GLY A 263 -11.14 7.79 20.12
C GLY A 263 -11.87 8.61 21.18
N THR A 264 -11.14 9.36 22.01
CA THR A 264 -11.75 10.27 22.98
C THR A 264 -12.20 11.53 22.25
N ARG A 265 -13.49 11.62 21.94
CA ARG A 265 -14.09 12.86 21.40
C ARG A 265 -13.71 14.01 22.33
N LYS A 266 -13.04 15.03 21.80
CA LYS A 266 -12.93 16.31 22.49
C LYS A 266 -14.31 16.94 22.42
N ASP A 267 -14.90 17.21 23.59
CA ASP A 267 -16.15 17.95 23.74
C ASP A 267 -16.11 19.31 23.01
#